data_AF-A0A837DC96-F1
#
_entry.id   AF-A0A837DC96-F1
#
_cell.length_a   1.000
_cell.length_b   1.000
_cell.length_c   1.000
_cell.angle_alpha   90.00
_cell.angle_beta   90.00
_cell.angle_gamma   90.00
#
_symmetry.space_group_name_H-M   'P 1'
#
loop_
_entity.id
_entity.type
_entity.pdbx_description
1 polymer ?
#
loop_
_entity_poly.entity_id
_entity_poly.type
_entity_poly.pdbx_seq_one_letter_code
_entity_poly.pdbx_strand_id
1 'polypeptide(L)' 'MIEPLLPASGVKGRPRVDDRRVINGMLFKAKTGVAWRGLPERYGPWKTVYNRF' A
#
# COMPACT_ATOMS: atom_id res chain seq x y z
N MET A 1 1.76 33.37 -21.30
CA MET A 1 1.94 33.33 -19.83
C MET A 1 0.68 32.73 -19.22
N ILE A 2 0.77 31.51 -18.70
CA ILE A 2 -0.33 30.83 -17.98
C ILE A 2 0.13 30.19 -16.67
N GLU A 3 1.44 30.25 -16.35
CA GLU A 3 2.00 29.65 -15.15
C GLU A 3 1.32 30.04 -13.82
N PRO A 4 0.79 31.26 -13.59
CA PRO A 4 0.14 31.58 -12.32
C PRO A 4 -1.25 30.94 -12.13
N LEU A 5 -1.83 30.32 -13.17
CA LEU A 5 -3.13 29.64 -13.11
C LEU A 5 -3.01 28.12 -12.90
N LEU A 6 -1.80 27.58 -12.90
CA LEU A 6 -1.60 26.16 -12.67
C LEU A 6 -1.83 25.83 -11.19
N PRO A 7 -2.67 24.83 -10.87
CA PRO A 7 -2.88 24.43 -9.48
C PRO A 7 -1.53 24.02 -8.89
N ALA A 8 -1.27 24.45 -7.65
CA ALA A 8 -0.06 24.09 -6.92
C ALA A 8 0.12 22.56 -7.00
N SER A 9 1.24 22.14 -7.60
CA SER A 9 1.62 20.72 -7.74
C SER A 9 2.05 20.15 -6.39
N GLY A 10 1.16 20.22 -5.40
CA GLY A 10 1.29 19.49 -4.16
C GLY A 10 0.96 18.03 -4.45
N VAL A 11 1.87 17.13 -4.09
CA VAL A 11 1.70 15.68 -4.22
C VAL A 11 0.35 15.27 -3.60
N LYS A 12 -0.68 15.11 -4.44
CA LYS A 12 -2.02 14.71 -4.00
C LYS A 12 -2.00 13.19 -3.81
N GLY A 13 -1.80 12.73 -2.58
CA GLY A 13 -1.93 11.32 -2.25
C GLY A 13 -1.35 10.93 -0.89
N ARG A 14 -1.88 9.83 -0.33
CA ARG A 14 -1.26 9.17 0.83
C ARG A 14 0.13 8.69 0.43
N PRO A 15 1.16 8.87 1.30
CA PRO A 15 2.51 8.37 1.03
C PRO A 15 2.48 6.90 0.59
N ARG A 16 3.31 6.55 -0.40
CA ARG A 16 3.41 5.16 -0.86
C ARG A 16 3.83 4.27 0.31
N VAL A 17 3.08 3.20 0.52
CA VAL A 17 3.46 2.14 1.46
C VAL A 17 4.62 1.36 0.86
N ASP A 18 5.63 1.06 1.70
CA ASP A 18 6.80 0.23 1.36
C ASP A 18 6.37 -1.05 0.64
N ASP A 19 6.79 -1.17 -0.63
CA ASP A 19 6.42 -2.30 -1.49
C ASP A 19 6.99 -3.63 -0.99
N ARG A 20 8.17 -3.64 -0.36
CA ARG A 20 8.75 -4.87 0.22
C ARG A 20 7.86 -5.38 1.35
N ARG A 21 7.32 -4.47 2.16
CA ARG A 21 6.39 -4.83 3.25
C ARG A 21 5.14 -5.51 2.69
N VAL A 22 4.59 -4.97 1.60
CA VAL A 22 3.38 -5.51 0.96
C VAL A 22 3.66 -6.87 0.31
N ILE A 23 4.72 -6.99 -0.48
CA ILE A 23 5.13 -8.26 -1.12
C ILE A 23 5.36 -9.35 -0.07
N ASN A 24 6.05 -9.02 1.03
CA ASN A 24 6.26 -9.97 2.12
C ASN A 24 4.94 -10.42 2.78
N GLY A 25 3.95 -9.52 2.87
CA GLY A 25 2.60 -9.86 3.31
C GLY A 25 1.87 -10.82 2.37
N MET A 26 1.99 -10.60 1.05
CA MET A 26 1.44 -11.51 0.05
C MET A 26 2.08 -12.90 0.13
N LEU A 27 3.41 -12.96 0.21
CA LEU A 27 4.16 -14.23 0.33
C LEU A 27 3.80 -14.97 1.61
N PHE A 28 3.63 -14.27 2.73
CA PHE A 28 3.19 -14.88 3.98
C PHE A 28 1.79 -15.49 3.86
N LYS A 29 0.84 -14.75 3.27
CA LYS A 29 -0.53 -15.22 3.02
C LYS A 29 -0.54 -16.44 2.09
N ALA A 30 0.22 -16.40 1.00
CA ALA A 30 0.34 -17.51 0.06
C ALA A 30 0.94 -18.76 0.71
N LYS A 31 1.97 -18.58 1.55
CA LYS A 31 2.65 -19.68 2.26
C LYS A 31 1.79 -20.30 3.38
N THR A 32 1.07 -19.48 4.12
CA THR A 32 0.40 -19.93 5.37
C THR A 32 -1.10 -20.19 5.16
N GLY A 33 -1.71 -19.65 4.11
CA GLY A 33 -3.13 -19.80 3.82
C GLY A 33 -4.09 -19.03 4.74
N VAL A 34 -3.59 -18.43 5.84
CA VAL A 34 -4.37 -17.72 6.87
C VAL A 34 -5.37 -16.72 6.29
N ALA A 35 -6.56 -16.54 6.85
CA ALA A 35 -7.48 -15.48 6.39
C ALA A 35 -6.78 -14.10 6.34
N TRP A 36 -7.20 -13.21 5.43
CA TRP A 36 -6.59 -11.87 5.29
C TRP A 36 -6.59 -11.07 6.60
N ARG A 37 -7.62 -11.22 7.44
CA ARG A 37 -7.68 -10.60 8.76
C ARG A 37 -6.65 -11.14 9.76
N GLY A 38 -6.08 -12.32 9.51
CA GLY A 38 -5.00 -12.92 10.30
C GLY A 38 -3.60 -12.54 9.79
N LEU A 39 -3.48 -11.61 8.83
CA LEU A 39 -2.18 -11.13 8.37
C LEU A 39 -1.46 -10.39 9.51
N PRO A 40 -0.21 -10.74 9.84
CA PRO A 40 0.57 -10.05 10.86
C PRO A 40 0.68 -8.54 10.60
N GLU A 41 0.48 -7.73 11.63
CA GLU A 41 0.49 -6.27 11.54
C GLU A 41 1.82 -5.69 11.05
N ARG A 42 2.93 -6.43 11.24
CA ARG A 42 4.24 -6.10 10.64
C ARG A 42 4.21 -5.95 9.12
N TYR A 43 3.25 -6.55 8.41
CA TYR A 43 3.07 -6.37 6.96
C TYR A 43 2.13 -5.21 6.60
N GLY A 44 1.58 -4.53 7.60
CA GLY A 44 0.69 -3.40 7.44
C GLY A 44 -0.77 -3.81 7.43
N PRO A 45 -1.68 -2.86 7.19
CA PRO A 45 -3.09 -3.15 7.10
C PRO A 45 -3.33 -4.20 6.03
N TRP A 46 -4.02 -5.30 6.37
CA TRP A 46 -4.32 -6.37 5.42
C TRP A 46 -5.06 -5.86 4.18
N LYS A 47 -5.85 -4.79 4.31
CA LYS A 47 -6.51 -4.10 3.17
C LYS A 47 -5.52 -3.52 2.18
N THR A 48 -4.38 -3.01 2.64
CA THR A 48 -3.32 -2.47 1.77
C THR A 48 -2.65 -3.59 0.97
N VAL A 49 -2.40 -4.73 1.60
CA VAL A 49 -1.84 -5.90 0.93
C VAL A 49 -2.84 -6.50 -0.05
N TYR A 50 -4.09 -6.65 0.38
CA TYR A 50 -5.18 -7.16 -0.46
C TYR A 50 -5.45 -6.29 -1.68
N ASN A 51 -5.52 -4.96 -1.52
CA ASN A 51 -5.73 -4.04 -2.66
C ASN A 51 -4.57 -4.03 -3.67
N ARG A 52 -3.43 -4.63 -3.34
CA ARG A 52 -2.25 -4.71 -4.20
C ARG A 52 -1.98 -6.12 -4.73
N PHE A 53 -2.67 -7.14 -4.20
CA PHE A 53 -2.58 -8.52 -4.66
C PHE A 53 -3.33 -8.65 -5.99
#